data_AF-A0A5C1IRS0-F1
#
_entry.id   AF-A0A5C1IRS0-F1
#
_cell.length_a   1.000
_cell.length_b   1.000
_cell.length_c   1.000
_cell.angle_alpha   90.00
_cell.angle_beta   90.00
_cell.angle_gamma   90.00
#
_symmetry.space_group_name_H-M   'P 1'
#
loop_
_entity.id
_entity.type
_entity.pdbx_description
1 polymer ?
#
loop_
_entity_poly.entity_id
_entity_poly.type
_entity_poly.pdbx_seq_one_letter_code
_entity_poly.pdbx_strand_id
1 'polypeptide(L)'
;FIAAMVMVHLLFLHETGSNNPTGIPSDADMIPFHPYYTIKDILGLVLMLVALLSLVLFAPDLLGDPDNYTPANPLNTPPHIKPEWYFLFAYAILRSIP
;
A
#
# COMPACT_ATOMS: atom_id res chain seq x y z
N PHE A 1 -9.62 -5.77 13.63
CA PHE A 1 -9.45 -6.97 12.79
C PHE A 1 -8.12 -6.97 12.05
N ILE A 2 -7.80 -5.97 11.22
CA ILE A 2 -6.56 -5.92 10.43
C ILE A 2 -5.30 -6.07 11.30
N ALA A 3 -5.16 -5.31 12.39
CA ALA A 3 -3.99 -5.41 13.26
C ALA A 3 -3.78 -6.82 13.83
N ALA A 4 -4.86 -7.52 14.21
CA ALA A 4 -4.77 -8.91 14.67
C ALA A 4 -4.32 -9.85 13.55
N MET A 5 -4.83 -9.66 12.33
CA MET A 5 -4.39 -10.41 11.15
C MET A 5 -2.92 -10.17 10.81
N VAL A 6 -2.41 -8.94 10.98
CA VAL A 6 -0.99 -8.63 10.81
C VAL A 6 -0.14 -9.40 11.83
N MET A 7 -0.56 -9.50 13.09
CA MET A 7 0.16 -10.29 14.10
C MET A 7 0.18 -11.77 13.76
N VAL A 8 -0.95 -12.34 13.32
CA VAL A 8 -1.03 -13.74 12.87
C VAL A 8 -0.15 -13.97 11.65
N HIS A 9 -0.15 -13.03 10.69
CA HIS A 9 0.71 -13.08 9.52
C HIS A 9 2.20 -13.09 9.89
N LEU A 10 2.63 -12.19 10.79
CA LEU A 10 4.01 -12.13 11.26
C LEU A 10 4.41 -13.37 12.06
N LEU A 11 3.49 -13.96 12.83
CA LEU A 11 3.74 -15.22 13.54
C LEU A 11 4.08 -16.33 12.53
N PHE A 12 3.25 -16.52 11.49
CA PHE A 12 3.53 -17.53 10.48
C PHE A 12 4.80 -17.24 9.67
N LEU A 13 5.12 -15.96 9.43
CA LEU A 13 6.38 -15.60 8.79
C LEU A 13 7.59 -15.95 9.66
N HIS A 14 7.49 -15.82 10.99
CA HIS A 14 8.58 -16.16 11.91
C HIS A 14 8.83 -17.67 12.00
N GLU A 15 7.83 -18.52 11.75
CA GLU A 15 8.02 -19.98 11.72
C GLU A 15 8.92 -20.43 10.56
N THR A 16 8.89 -19.73 9.41
CA THR A 16 9.69 -20.09 8.22
C THR A 16 10.87 -19.17 7.95
N GLY A 17 10.86 -17.96 8.51
CA GLY A 17 11.77 -16.89 8.11
C GLY A 17 11.37 -16.23 6.78
N SER A 18 12.10 -15.17 6.42
CA SER A 18 11.90 -14.45 5.15
C SER A 18 12.54 -15.21 3.98
N ASN A 19 11.90 -15.13 2.81
CA ASN A 19 12.53 -15.55 1.57
C ASN A 19 13.58 -14.51 1.09
N ASN A 20 14.41 -14.87 0.13
CA ASN A 20 15.43 -14.00 -0.46
C ASN A 20 15.32 -14.00 -2.01
N PRO A 21 15.95 -13.04 -2.71
CA PRO A 21 15.81 -12.89 -4.16
C PRO A 21 16.20 -14.10 -5.00
N THR A 22 17.05 -15.00 -4.46
CA THR A 22 17.48 -16.21 -5.18
C THR A 22 16.49 -17.36 -5.04
N GLY A 23 15.59 -17.32 -4.05
CA GLY A 23 14.65 -18.39 -3.73
C GLY A 23 15.30 -19.67 -3.19
N ILE A 24 16.61 -19.67 -2.93
CA ILE A 24 17.36 -20.78 -2.34
C ILE A 24 17.39 -20.61 -0.82
N PRO A 25 17.38 -21.68 0.00
CA PRO A 25 17.47 -21.55 1.46
C PRO A 25 18.67 -20.70 1.91
N SER A 26 18.43 -19.71 2.78
CA SER A 26 19.44 -18.74 3.24
C SER A 26 20.10 -19.11 4.58
N ASP A 27 19.84 -20.31 5.13
CA ASP A 27 20.31 -20.72 6.46
C ASP A 27 21.83 -20.63 6.64
N ALA A 28 22.58 -20.78 5.56
CA ALA A 28 24.04 -20.72 5.56
C ALA A 28 24.61 -19.30 5.70
N ASP A 29 23.83 -18.25 5.44
CA ASP A 29 24.29 -16.85 5.39
C ASP A 29 23.28 -15.89 6.04
N MET A 30 22.75 -16.27 7.20
CA MET A 30 21.84 -15.42 7.96
C MET A 30 22.61 -14.34 8.74
N ILE A 31 22.11 -13.12 8.67
CA ILE A 31 22.57 -11.98 9.48
C ILE A 31 21.48 -11.58 10.48
N PRO A 32 21.84 -11.04 11.66
CA PRO A 32 20.86 -10.59 12.63
C PRO A 32 20.03 -9.41 12.09
N PHE A 33 18.79 -9.29 12.56
CA PHE A 33 17.92 -8.20 12.15
C PHE A 33 18.49 -6.82 12.53
N HIS A 34 18.98 -6.68 13.76
CA HIS A 34 19.67 -5.49 14.24
C HIS A 34 21.20 -5.69 14.13
N PRO A 35 21.96 -4.72 13.60
CA PRO A 35 21.54 -3.39 13.14
C PRO A 35 21.08 -3.32 11.68
N TYR A 36 21.32 -4.38 10.89
CA TYR A 36 21.30 -4.35 9.43
C TYR A 36 19.95 -3.98 8.81
N TYR A 37 18.89 -4.70 9.16
CA TYR A 37 17.55 -4.41 8.64
C TYR A 37 16.90 -3.26 9.39
N THR A 38 17.21 -3.06 10.68
CA THR A 38 16.71 -1.89 11.44
C THR A 38 17.08 -0.56 10.76
N ILE A 39 18.34 -0.37 10.36
CA ILE A 39 18.76 0.90 9.71
C ILE A 39 18.17 1.02 8.30
N LYS A 40 18.05 -0.09 7.57
CA LYS A 40 17.44 -0.12 6.23
C LYS A 40 15.95 0.25 6.30
N ASP A 41 15.23 -0.25 7.30
CA ASP A 41 13.82 0.06 7.52
C ASP A 41 13.62 1.52 7.93
N ILE A 42 14.49 2.07 8.78
CA ILE A 42 14.46 3.50 9.12
C ILE A 42 14.65 4.36 7.87
N LEU A 43 15.60 4.02 6.99
CA LEU A 43 15.78 4.71 5.72
C LEU A 43 14.51 4.62 4.85
N GLY A 44 13.92 3.43 4.74
CA GLY A 44 12.66 3.22 4.01
C GLY A 44 11.51 4.07 4.57
N LEU A 45 11.37 4.13 5.90
CA LEU A 45 10.37 4.95 6.58
C LEU A 45 10.58 6.44 6.28
N VAL A 46 11.82 6.93 6.33
CA VAL A 46 12.14 8.33 6.01
C VAL A 46 11.75 8.64 4.56
N LEU A 47 12.09 7.78 3.60
CA LEU A 47 11.72 7.97 2.19
C LEU A 47 10.19 7.98 2.00
N MET A 48 9.47 7.06 2.66
CA MET A 48 8.01 7.02 2.63
C MET A 48 7.40 8.30 3.20
N LEU A 49 7.93 8.80 4.32
CA LEU A 49 7.46 10.05 4.93
C LEU A 49 7.75 11.27 4.04
N VAL A 50 8.92 11.33 3.39
CA VAL A 50 9.23 12.39 2.42
C VAL A 50 8.23 12.37 1.27
N ALA A 51 7.93 11.19 0.71
CA ALA A 51 6.94 11.05 -0.36
C ALA A 51 5.54 11.50 0.10
N LEU A 52 5.08 11.02 1.27
CA LEU A 52 3.79 11.39 1.84
C LEU A 52 3.69 12.89 2.10
N LEU A 53 4.69 13.48 2.74
CA LEU A 53 4.71 14.91 3.05
C LEU A 53 4.79 15.76 1.79
N SER A 54 5.52 15.30 0.76
CA SER A 54 5.54 16.01 -0.52
C SER A 54 4.16 16.07 -1.17
N LEU A 55 3.40 14.97 -1.13
CA LEU A 55 2.02 14.94 -1.62
C LEU A 55 1.13 15.87 -0.79
N VAL A 56 1.15 15.73 0.54
CA VAL A 56 0.28 16.50 1.43
C VAL A 56 0.55 18.00 1.36
N LEU A 57 1.82 18.41 1.32
CA LEU A 57 2.20 19.82 1.42
C LEU A 57 2.20 20.55 0.07
N PHE A 58 2.48 19.85 -1.04
CA PHE A 58 2.59 20.50 -2.36
C PHE A 58 1.44 20.15 -3.31
N ALA A 59 0.79 19.00 -3.16
CA ALA A 59 -0.24 18.55 -4.09
C ALA A 59 -1.32 17.66 -3.41
N PRO A 60 -2.01 18.16 -2.37
CA PRO A 60 -2.90 17.36 -1.52
C PRO A 60 -4.05 16.70 -2.30
N ASP A 61 -4.54 17.35 -3.35
CA ASP A 61 -5.67 16.89 -4.17
C ASP A 61 -5.25 16.06 -5.39
N LEU A 62 -3.94 15.84 -5.61
CA LEU A 62 -3.42 15.22 -6.84
C LEU A 62 -3.98 13.81 -7.09
N LEU A 63 -4.24 13.05 -6.02
CA LEU A 63 -4.77 11.69 -6.09
C LEU A 63 -6.29 11.62 -5.83
N GLY A 64 -6.94 12.78 -5.65
CA GLY A 64 -8.37 12.89 -5.37
C GLY A 64 -9.24 13.07 -6.62
N ASP A 65 -10.54 13.15 -6.41
CA ASP A 65 -11.53 13.46 -7.45
C ASP A 65 -12.26 14.77 -7.09
N PRO A 66 -12.25 15.80 -7.97
CA PRO A 66 -12.96 17.05 -7.74
C PRO A 66 -14.46 16.89 -7.47
N ASP A 67 -15.11 15.86 -8.04
CA ASP A 67 -16.55 15.64 -7.86
C ASP A 67 -16.91 15.38 -6.38
N ASN A 68 -15.98 14.85 -5.58
CA ASN A 68 -16.17 14.59 -4.15
C ASN A 68 -16.20 15.87 -3.28
N TYR A 69 -15.86 17.03 -3.84
CA TYR A 69 -16.08 18.32 -3.17
C TYR A 69 -17.52 18.84 -3.30
N THR A 70 -18.35 18.21 -4.14
CA THR A 70 -19.77 18.51 -4.22
C THR A 70 -20.56 17.59 -3.28
N PRO A 71 -21.54 18.11 -2.51
CA PRO A 71 -22.36 17.26 -1.66
C PRO A 71 -23.13 16.21 -2.46
N ALA A 72 -23.24 15.00 -1.91
CA ALA A 72 -23.92 13.90 -2.57
C ALA A 72 -25.39 14.25 -2.92
N ASN A 73 -25.78 13.97 -4.17
CA ASN A 73 -27.15 14.11 -4.65
C ASN A 73 -27.67 12.75 -5.15
N PRO A 74 -28.60 12.09 -4.43
CA PRO A 74 -29.09 10.77 -4.83
C PRO A 74 -29.88 10.77 -6.14
N LEU A 75 -30.27 11.94 -6.65
CA LEU A 75 -31.00 12.11 -7.91
C LEU A 75 -30.09 12.46 -9.10
N ASN A 76 -28.77 12.60 -8.89
CA ASN A 76 -27.83 12.98 -9.93
C ASN A 76 -26.54 12.16 -9.82
N THR A 77 -26.26 11.35 -10.84
CA THR A 77 -25.00 10.62 -10.97
C THR A 77 -24.03 11.41 -11.86
N PRO A 78 -22.80 11.71 -11.40
CA PRO A 78 -21.79 12.35 -12.23
C PRO A 78 -21.50 11.56 -13.52
N PRO A 79 -21.29 12.23 -14.66
CA PRO A 79 -21.18 11.58 -15.97
C PRO A 79 -19.94 10.67 -16.11
N HIS A 80 -18.87 10.95 -15.37
CA HIS A 80 -17.62 10.19 -15.40
C HIS A 80 -17.28 9.53 -14.07
N ILE A 81 -18.31 9.11 -13.31
CA ILE A 81 -18.13 8.44 -12.02
C ILE A 81 -17.13 7.28 -12.13
N LYS A 82 -16.13 7.31 -11.25
CA LYS A 82 -15.06 6.33 -11.15
C LYS A 82 -14.70 6.13 -9.69
N PRO A 83 -14.20 4.95 -9.29
CA PRO A 83 -13.65 4.78 -7.96
C PRO A 83 -12.29 5.46 -7.85
N GLU A 84 -11.73 5.49 -6.64
CA GLU A 84 -10.38 5.97 -6.40
C GLU A 84 -9.36 5.13 -7.18
N TRP A 85 -8.19 5.74 -7.44
CA TRP A 85 -7.19 5.23 -8.37
C TRP A 85 -6.74 3.78 -8.08
N TYR A 86 -6.65 3.39 -6.80
CA TYR A 86 -6.22 2.06 -6.39
C TYR A 86 -7.26 0.94 -6.68
N PHE A 87 -8.49 1.30 -7.09
CA PHE A 87 -9.52 0.36 -7.53
C PHE A 87 -9.75 0.34 -9.04
N LEU A 88 -9.14 1.25 -9.81
CA LEU A 88 -9.39 1.37 -11.25
C LEU A 88 -9.09 0.08 -12.02
N PHE A 89 -8.10 -0.71 -11.59
CA PHE A 89 -7.78 -1.98 -12.24
C PHE A 89 -8.94 -2.99 -12.11
N ALA A 90 -9.51 -3.13 -10.90
CA ALA A 90 -10.63 -4.04 -10.65
C ALA A 90 -11.91 -3.54 -11.32
N TYR A 91 -12.12 -2.22 -11.32
CA TYR A 91 -13.23 -1.58 -12.04
C TYR A 91 -13.15 -1.79 -13.55
N ALA A 92 -11.95 -1.73 -14.13
CA ALA A 92 -11.73 -2.04 -15.54
C ALA A 92 -12.04 -3.50 -15.86
N ILE A 93 -11.62 -4.45 -15.01
CA ILE A 93 -11.98 -5.87 -15.15
C ILE A 93 -13.50 -6.03 -15.11
N LEU A 94 -14.18 -5.43 -14.14
CA LEU A 94 -15.64 -5.52 -14.00
C LEU A 94 -16.37 -4.99 -15.25
N ARG A 95 -15.95 -3.84 -15.80
CA ARG A 95 -16.57 -3.25 -17.00
C ARG A 95 -16.22 -3.95 -18.31
N SER A 96 -15.23 -4.85 -18.30
CA SER A 96 -14.84 -5.62 -19.49
C SER A 96 -15.80 -6.78 -19.79
N ILE A 97 -16.67 -7.12 -18.84
CA ILE A 97 -17.70 -8.17 -18.98
C ILE A 97 -19.06 -7.48 -19.20
N PRO A 98 -19.70 -7.66 -20.37
CA PRO A 98 -20.99 -7.05 -20.70
C PRO A 98 -22.17 -7.72 -19.98
#